data_AF-A0A225SS35-F1
#
_entry.id   AF-A0A225SS35-F1
#
_cell.length_a   1.000
_cell.length_b   1.000
_cell.length_c   1.000
_cell.angle_alpha   90.00
_cell.angle_beta   90.00
_cell.angle_gamma   90.00
#
_symmetry.space_group_name_H-M   'P 1'
#
loop_
_entity.id
_entity.type
_entity.pdbx_description
1 polymer ?
#
loop_
_entity_poly.entity_id
_entity_poly.type
_entity_poly.pdbx_seq_one_letter_code
_entity_poly.pdbx_strand_id
1 'polypeptide(L)'
;MQAPVTHREQYKGFHISLRCHGASGLWEVAEVHIADSSGLEPPLFPRRRLPGRFDSAALAVERGMGWARAVIDNLDPTLDGDWGS
;
A
#
# COMPACT_ATOMS: atom_id res chain seq x y z
N MET A 1 -0.62 23.86 -0.49
CA MET A 1 -0.86 22.40 -0.52
C MET A 1 0.03 21.80 -1.59
N GLN A 2 0.82 20.77 -1.27
CA GLN A 2 1.62 20.04 -2.28
C GLN A 2 0.72 19.10 -3.07
N ALA A 3 1.07 18.85 -4.34
CA ALA A 3 0.36 17.91 -5.18
C ALA A 3 0.44 16.49 -4.58
N PRO A 4 -0.64 15.70 -4.63
CA PRO A 4 -0.62 14.34 -4.12
C PRO A 4 0.33 13.47 -4.96
N VAL A 5 1.09 12.60 -4.28
CA VAL A 5 1.99 11.62 -4.91
C VAL A 5 1.25 10.29 -4.96
N THR A 6 1.24 9.66 -6.13
CA THR A 6 0.71 8.29 -6.28
C THR A 6 1.86 7.32 -6.50
N HIS A 7 1.88 6.23 -5.75
CA HIS A 7 2.86 5.16 -5.90
C HIS A 7 2.13 3.84 -6.20
N ARG A 8 2.73 2.99 -7.03
CA ARG A 8 2.19 1.69 -7.40
C ARG A 8 3.29 0.65 -7.42
N GLU A 9 3.00 -0.53 -6.91
CA GLU A 9 3.92 -1.68 -6.89
C GLU A 9 3.13 -2.98 -7.05
N GLN A 10 3.81 -4.06 -7.44
CA GLN A 10 3.30 -5.43 -7.39
C GLN A 10 3.98 -6.22 -6.27
N TYR A 11 3.20 -6.97 -5.49
CA TYR A 11 3.71 -7.81 -4.40
C TYR A 11 2.90 -9.09 -4.27
N LYS A 12 3.54 -10.26 -4.36
CA LYS A 12 2.92 -11.59 -4.21
C LYS A 12 1.61 -11.78 -4.99
N GLY A 13 1.57 -11.36 -6.26
CA GLY A 13 0.35 -11.47 -7.08
C GLY A 13 -0.70 -10.40 -6.78
N PHE A 14 -0.40 -9.35 -6.00
CA PHE A 14 -1.29 -8.21 -5.79
C PHE A 14 -0.72 -6.92 -6.41
N HIS A 15 -1.60 -6.08 -6.95
CA HIS A 15 -1.31 -4.68 -7.26
C HIS A 15 -1.63 -3.81 -6.06
N ILE A 16 -0.62 -3.09 -5.56
CA ILE A 16 -0.74 -2.14 -4.47
C ILE A 16 -0.66 -0.73 -5.06
N SER A 17 -1.60 0.14 -4.73
CA SER A 17 -1.57 1.57 -5.06
C SER A 17 -1.73 2.41 -3.81
N LEU A 18 -0.83 3.37 -3.61
CA LEU A 18 -0.85 4.33 -2.51
C LEU A 18 -1.02 5.75 -3.02
N ARG A 19 -1.81 6.55 -2.31
CA ARG A 19 -1.88 8.00 -2.51
C ARG A 19 -1.40 8.72 -1.26
N CYS A 20 -0.38 9.56 -1.40
CA CYS A 20 0.13 10.42 -0.35
C CYS A 20 -0.23 11.88 -0.60
N HIS A 21 -0.46 12.66 0.46
CA HIS A 21 -0.63 14.10 0.35
C HIS A 21 0.20 14.83 1.41
N GLY A 22 0.65 16.03 1.06
CA GLY A 22 1.45 16.88 1.93
C GLY A 22 0.61 17.98 2.59
N ALA A 23 0.64 18.06 3.92
CA ALA A 23 0.03 19.10 4.73
C ALA A 23 0.95 19.54 5.88
N SER A 24 1.12 20.85 6.06
CA SER A 24 1.95 21.43 7.14
C SER A 24 3.39 20.91 7.18
N GLY A 25 4.01 20.71 6.02
CA GLY A 25 5.40 20.25 5.90
C GLY A 25 5.58 18.74 6.11
N LEU A 26 4.50 18.00 6.33
CA LEU A 26 4.52 16.55 6.50
C LEU A 26 3.66 15.85 5.44
N TRP A 27 3.97 14.59 5.19
CA TRP A 27 3.33 13.71 4.23
C TRP A 27 2.64 12.55 4.94
N GLU A 28 1.43 12.20 4.51
CA GLU A 28 0.72 11.03 5.01
C GLU A 28 0.13 10.23 3.86
N VAL A 29 0.01 8.92 4.06
CA VAL A 29 -0.69 8.03 3.12
C VAL A 29 -2.19 8.20 3.37
N ALA A 30 -2.89 8.80 2.41
CA ALA A 30 -4.34 9.03 2.48
C ALA A 30 -5.16 7.83 2.02
N GLU A 31 -4.67 7.09 1.02
CA GLU A 31 -5.40 5.96 0.44
C GLU A 31 -4.44 4.81 0.15
N VAL A 32 -4.86 3.59 0.48
CA VAL A 32 -4.26 2.34 0.04
C VAL A 32 -5.31 1.57 -0.75
N HIS A 33 -4.92 1.03 -1.88
CA HIS A 33 -5.69 0.09 -2.66
C HIS A 33 -4.84 -1.17 -2.86
N ILE A 34 -5.41 -2.34 -2.56
CA ILE A 34 -4.81 -3.65 -2.82
C ILE A 34 -5.81 -4.41 -3.67
N ALA A 35 -5.38 -4.85 -4.84
CA ALA A 35 -6.17 -5.67 -5.76
C ALA A 35 -5.38 -6.92 -6.12
N ASP A 36 -6.05 -8.06 -6.27
CA ASP A 36 -5.44 -9.25 -6.86
C ASP A 36 -5.14 -8.98 -8.36
N SER A 37 -4.02 -9.52 -8.85
CA SER A 37 -3.58 -9.37 -10.25
C SER A 37 -4.56 -9.97 -11.26
N SER A 38 -5.45 -10.87 -10.81
CA SER A 38 -6.54 -11.41 -11.62
C SER A 38 -7.63 -10.37 -11.97
N GLY A 39 -7.65 -9.22 -11.27
CA GLY A 39 -8.55 -8.09 -11.56
C GLY A 39 -10.02 -8.32 -11.20
N LEU A 40 -10.35 -9.41 -10.49
CA LEU A 40 -11.74 -9.85 -10.28
C LEU A 40 -12.33 -9.56 -8.90
N GLU A 41 -11.53 -9.17 -7.91
CA GLU A 41 -12.01 -9.03 -6.53
C GLU A 41 -12.16 -7.56 -6.10
N PRO A 42 -13.25 -7.19 -5.40
CA PRO A 42 -13.42 -5.85 -4.82
C PRO A 42 -12.29 -5.57 -3.80
N PRO A 43 -11.92 -4.29 -3.58
CA PRO A 43 -10.84 -3.94 -2.66
C PRO A 43 -11.10 -4.56 -1.28
N LEU A 44 -10.20 -5.47 -0.88
CA LEU A 44 -10.36 -6.37 0.26
C LEU A 44 -10.49 -5.66 1.63
N PHE A 45 -10.25 -4.35 1.70
CA PHE A 45 -10.10 -3.65 2.97
C PHE A 45 -10.94 -2.39 3.11
N PRO A 46 -11.60 -2.20 4.27
CA PRO A 46 -12.14 -0.89 4.63
C PRO A 46 -10.99 0.12 4.82
N ARG A 47 -11.23 1.38 4.43
CA ARG A 47 -10.32 2.51 4.67
C ARG A 47 -9.91 2.56 6.14
N ARG A 48 -8.71 2.06 6.48
CA ARG A 48 -8.10 2.24 7.81
C ARG A 48 -7.13 3.41 7.78
N ARG A 49 -7.07 4.16 8.89
CA ARG A 49 -6.06 5.21 9.06
C ARG A 49 -4.68 4.55 9.11
N LEU A 50 -3.82 4.96 8.20
CA LEU A 50 -2.43 4.52 8.12
C LEU A 50 -1.60 5.29 9.15
N PRO A 51 -0.47 4.72 9.59
CA PRO A 51 0.31 5.31 10.66
C PRO A 51 1.03 6.57 10.16
N GLY A 52 0.63 7.72 10.74
CA GLY A 52 1.51 8.87 10.94
C GLY A 52 1.76 9.77 9.74
N ARG A 53 2.40 10.90 10.08
CA ARG A 53 2.88 11.92 9.16
C ARG A 53 4.40 11.85 9.12
N PHE A 54 4.99 12.07 7.95
CA PHE A 54 6.41 11.89 7.66
C PHE A 54 7.01 13.12 7.00
N ASP A 55 8.30 13.36 7.18
CA ASP A 55 8.95 14.56 6.63
C ASP A 55 9.03 14.56 5.10
N SER A 56 8.95 13.38 4.45
CA SER A 56 9.00 13.27 3.00
C SER A 56 7.96 12.29 2.44
N ALA A 57 7.53 12.54 1.21
CA ALA A 57 6.60 11.67 0.49
C ALA A 57 7.17 10.26 0.30
N ALA A 58 8.48 10.15 0.03
CA ALA A 58 9.15 8.86 -0.14
C ALA A 58 9.08 8.02 1.13
N LEU A 59 9.30 8.64 2.30
CA LEU A 59 9.20 7.94 3.58
C LEU A 59 7.76 7.54 3.90
N ALA A 60 6.78 8.40 3.58
CA ALA A 60 5.35 8.06 3.70
C ALA A 60 4.99 6.85 2.82
N VAL A 61 5.45 6.83 1.57
CA VAL A 61 5.28 5.69 0.66
C VAL A 61 5.93 4.43 1.21
N GLU A 62 7.20 4.48 1.61
CA GLU A 62 7.95 3.32 2.12
C GLU A 62 7.22 2.68 3.32
N ARG A 63 6.75 3.50 4.26
CA ARG A 63 6.01 3.02 5.44
C ARG A 63 4.63 2.48 5.08
N GLY A 64 3.92 3.14 4.15
CA GLY A 64 2.64 2.64 3.62
C GLY A 64 2.78 1.29 2.91
N MET A 65 3.86 1.13 2.15
CA MET A 65 4.16 -0.13 1.45
C MET A 65 4.52 -1.24 2.43
N GLY A 66 5.33 -0.96 3.45
CA GLY A 66 5.63 -1.93 4.50
C GLY A 66 4.36 -2.43 5.20
N TRP A 67 3.41 -1.53 5.49
CA TRP A 67 2.11 -1.92 6.03
C TRP A 67 1.30 -2.77 5.05
N ALA A 68 1.18 -2.34 3.79
CA ALA A 68 0.39 -3.06 2.78
C ALA A 68 0.92 -4.47 2.54
N ARG A 69 2.25 -4.65 2.49
CA ARG A 69 2.91 -5.95 2.38
C ARG A 69 2.65 -6.82 3.60
N ALA A 70 2.80 -6.28 4.81
CA ALA A 70 2.50 -7.02 6.04
C ALA A 70 1.03 -7.48 6.11
N VAL A 71 0.10 -6.69 5.57
CA VAL A 71 -1.30 -7.11 5.44
C VAL A 71 -1.43 -8.31 4.49
N ILE A 72 -0.79 -8.26 3.32
CA ILE A 72 -0.79 -9.38 2.36
C ILE A 72 -0.17 -10.63 2.98
N ASP A 73 0.95 -10.49 3.71
CA ASP A 73 1.61 -11.60 4.42
C ASP A 73 0.70 -12.27 5.45
N ASN A 74 -0.19 -11.52 6.10
CA ASN A 74 -1.17 -12.07 7.04
C ASN A 74 -2.41 -12.68 6.36
N LEU A 75 -2.74 -12.25 5.14
CA LEU A 75 -3.90 -12.77 4.41
C LEU A 75 -3.65 -14.18 3.87
N ASP A 76 -2.44 -14.43 3.38
CA ASP A 76 -2.11 -15.72 2.80
C ASP A 76 -0.64 -16.11 3.10
N PRO A 77 -0.41 -16.84 4.21
CA PRO A 77 0.92 -17.34 4.56
C PRO A 77 1.42 -18.42 3.58
N THR A 78 0.56 -18.92 2.69
CA THR A 78 0.94 -19.93 1.68
C THR A 78 1.51 -19.30 0.41
N LEU A 79 1.38 -17.98 0.19
CA LEU A 79 2.03 -17.27 -0.93
C LEU A 79 3.56 -17.21 -0.83
N ASP A 80 4.13 -17.52 0.35
CA ASP A 80 5.57 -17.75 0.51
C ASP A 80 6.01 -19.14 0.01
N GLY A 81 5.04 -20.05 -0.21
CA GLY A 81 5.25 -21.43 -0.62
C GLY A 81 4.72 -21.69 -2.03
N ASP A 82 5.63 -22.13 -2.90
CA ASP A 82 5.35 -22.71 -4.22
C ASP A 82 5.13 -21.72 -5.38
N TRP A 83 6.24 -21.08 -5.80
CA TRP A 83 6.46 -20.77 -7.22
C TRP A 83 6.94 -22.03 -7.96
N GLY A 84 6.26 -23.15 -7.71
CA GLY A 84 6.61 -24.48 -8.15
C GLY A 84 6.01 -24.82 -9.51
N SER A 85 6.88 -24.71 -10.51
CA SER A 85 6.86 -25.36 -11.84
C SER A 85 5.98 -24.79 -12.96
#